data_AF-A0A932XGC7-F1
#
_entry.id   AF-A0A932XGC7-F1
#
_cell.length_a   1.000
_cell.length_b   1.000
_cell.length_c   1.000
_cell.angle_alpha   90.00
_cell.angle_beta   90.00
_cell.angle_gamma   90.00
#
_symmetry.space_group_name_H-M   'P 1'
#
loop_
_entity.id
_entity.type
_entity.pdbx_description
1 polymer ?
#
loop_
_entity_poly.entity_id
_entity_poly.type
_entity_poly.pdbx_seq_one_letter_code
_entity_poly.pdbx_strand_id
1 'polypeptide(L)'
;MRFLKYPVAFALWFVWVVASAGLVVYGRKLHRIERASALYWDGSTDGAIAAFRDLEQEFRRHSWLARLVSGDRDRVLHNYLRLLYLREDYDSVIVHGEAALLDRDGAAPLVRYWLGNAYYRKAVSGEVEEEDALAWLRRAGEQYRAAVIDASGDWDVKYNHELVQTMLRKLDKQPPQRVFEVLRPQDKPSPRPPTRKIG
;
A
#
# COMPACT_ATOMS: atom_id res chain seq x y z
N MET A 1 52.47 -24.61 2.36
CA MET A 1 51.12 -24.18 2.80
C MET A 1 50.24 -25.43 3.00
N ARG A 2 50.04 -25.87 4.25
CA ARG A 2 49.13 -26.98 4.62
C ARG A 2 47.84 -26.37 5.16
N PHE A 3 46.88 -26.05 4.28
CA PHE A 3 45.58 -25.58 4.72
C PHE A 3 44.62 -26.76 4.95
N LEU A 4 44.14 -26.82 6.19
CA LEU A 4 43.02 -27.58 6.77
C LEU A 4 43.07 -29.11 6.77
N LYS A 5 43.41 -29.67 7.93
CA LYS A 5 43.11 -31.07 8.32
C LYS A 5 41.61 -31.34 8.57
N TYR A 6 40.77 -30.30 8.63
CA TYR A 6 39.33 -30.42 8.96
C TYR A 6 38.47 -29.45 8.15
N PRO A 7 38.33 -29.66 6.82
CA PRO A 7 37.56 -28.77 5.95
C PRO A 7 36.09 -28.68 6.36
N VAL A 8 35.51 -29.78 6.87
CA VAL A 8 34.11 -29.83 7.31
C VAL A 8 33.88 -28.99 8.58
N ALA A 9 34.77 -29.09 9.58
CA ALA A 9 34.62 -28.33 10.82
C ALA A 9 34.74 -26.82 10.58
N PHE A 10 35.67 -26.41 9.70
CA PHE A 10 35.79 -25.02 9.30
C PHE A 10 34.56 -24.53 8.52
N ALA A 11 34.03 -25.33 7.59
CA ALA A 11 32.83 -24.98 6.86
C ALA A 11 31.63 -24.79 7.80
N LEU A 12 31.43 -25.69 8.77
CA LEU A 12 30.36 -25.59 9.76
C LEU A 12 30.51 -24.36 10.65
N TRP A 13 31.72 -24.09 11.15
CA TRP A 13 32.00 -22.88 11.93
C TRP A 13 31.73 -21.62 11.12
N PHE A 14 32.19 -21.57 9.86
CA PHE A 14 31.98 -20.43 8.97
C PHE A 14 30.49 -20.18 8.72
N VAL A 15 29.71 -21.23 8.44
CA VAL A 15 28.24 -21.13 8.30
C VAL A 15 27.60 -20.59 9.57
N TRP A 16 28.03 -21.06 10.75
CA TRP A 16 27.48 -20.60 12.02
C TRP A 16 27.78 -19.11 12.28
N VAL A 17 28.99 -18.66 11.98
CA VAL A 17 29.38 -17.24 12.10
C VAL A 17 28.57 -16.37 11.13
N VAL A 18 28.41 -16.79 9.87
CA VAL A 18 27.62 -16.07 8.88
C VAL A 18 26.14 -16.00 9.27
N ALA A 19 25.57 -17.11 9.74
CA ALA A 19 24.19 -17.16 10.21
C ALA A 19 23.96 -16.26 11.43
N SER A 20 24.88 -16.27 12.39
CA SER A 20 24.81 -15.42 13.59
C SER A 20 24.91 -13.93 13.25
N ALA A 21 25.84 -13.56 12.36
CA ALA A 21 25.95 -12.19 11.87
C ALA A 21 24.66 -11.76 11.13
N GLY A 22 24.09 -12.67 10.31
CA GLY A 22 22.82 -12.46 9.63
C GLY A 22 21.67 -12.17 10.60
N LEU A 23 21.56 -12.94 11.68
CA LEU A 23 20.54 -12.73 12.73
C LEU A 23 20.68 -11.37 13.43
N VAL A 24 21.91 -10.92 13.72
CA VAL A 24 22.14 -9.61 14.33
C VAL A 24 21.72 -8.48 13.38
N VAL A 25 22.09 -8.58 12.10
CA VAL A 25 21.68 -7.61 11.07
C VAL A 25 20.16 -7.58 10.93
N TYR A 26 19.51 -8.75 10.92
CA TYR A 26 18.05 -8.87 10.85
C TYR A 26 17.37 -8.28 12.08
N GLY A 27 17.85 -8.58 13.29
CA GLY A 27 17.32 -8.00 14.54
C GLY A 27 17.42 -6.47 14.57
N ARG A 28 18.54 -5.90 14.08
CA ARG A 28 18.67 -4.44 13.94
C ARG A 28 17.67 -3.86 12.94
N LYS A 29 17.32 -4.61 11.88
CA LYS A 29 16.33 -4.19 10.90
C LYS A 29 14.91 -4.20 11.49
N LEU A 30 14.52 -5.26 12.20
CA LEU A 30 13.23 -5.32 12.91
C LEU A 30 13.08 -4.12 13.86
N HIS A 31 14.11 -3.83 14.63
CA HIS A 31 14.12 -2.68 15.53
C HIS A 31 14.00 -1.32 14.79
N ARG A 32 14.47 -1.22 13.54
CA ARG A 32 14.26 -0.02 12.71
C ARG A 32 12.82 0.09 12.21
N ILE A 33 12.18 -1.03 11.84
CA ILE A 33 10.77 -1.06 11.45
C ILE A 33 9.90 -0.61 12.63
N GLU A 34 10.16 -1.14 13.83
CA GLU A 34 9.46 -0.75 15.05
C GLU A 34 9.65 0.73 15.38
N ARG A 35 10.88 1.26 15.27
CA ARG A 35 11.13 2.70 15.46
C ARG A 35 10.41 3.56 14.44
N ALA A 36 10.34 3.15 13.17
CA ALA A 36 9.57 3.86 12.16
C ALA A 36 8.08 3.90 12.51
N SER A 37 7.52 2.79 13.03
CA SER A 37 6.16 2.77 13.57
C SER A 37 6.00 3.66 14.80
N ALA A 38 6.96 3.68 15.72
CA ALA A 38 6.91 4.52 16.91
C ALA A 38 6.87 6.02 16.55
N LEU A 39 7.67 6.46 15.57
CA LEU A 39 7.64 7.84 15.08
C LEU A 39 6.23 8.28 14.64
N TYR A 40 5.48 7.38 14.00
CA TYR A 40 4.10 7.67 13.61
C TYR A 40 3.18 7.83 14.83
N TRP A 41 3.30 6.94 15.81
CA TRP A 41 2.51 7.02 17.05
C TRP A 41 2.86 8.23 17.91
N ASP A 42 4.10 8.71 17.84
CA ASP A 42 4.58 9.93 18.50
C ASP A 42 4.17 11.22 17.74
N GLY A 43 3.41 11.09 16.65
CA GLY A 43 2.93 12.22 15.84
C GLY A 43 3.94 12.76 14.81
N SER A 44 5.12 12.16 14.71
CA SER A 44 6.14 12.51 13.72
C SER A 44 5.89 11.78 12.39
N THR A 45 4.83 12.17 11.68
CA THR A 45 4.44 11.55 10.40
C THR A 45 5.55 11.65 9.35
N ASP A 46 6.19 12.81 9.19
CA ASP A 46 7.29 12.97 8.23
C ASP A 46 8.53 12.16 8.62
N GLY A 47 8.81 12.04 9.92
CA GLY A 47 9.87 11.17 10.44
C GLY A 47 9.60 9.70 10.12
N ALA A 48 8.36 9.24 10.31
CA ALA A 48 7.95 7.88 9.96
C ALA A 48 8.06 7.62 8.46
N ILE A 49 7.58 8.56 7.62
CA ILE A 49 7.69 8.46 6.15
C ILE A 49 9.16 8.34 5.72
N ALA A 50 10.04 9.19 6.24
CA ALA A 50 11.46 9.13 5.93
C ALA A 50 12.08 7.79 6.36
N ALA A 51 11.77 7.31 7.56
CA ALA A 51 12.29 6.04 8.07
C ALA A 51 11.81 4.84 7.24
N PHE A 52 10.54 4.79 6.84
CA PHE A 52 10.02 3.73 5.99
C PHE A 52 10.56 3.79 4.56
N ARG A 53 10.74 5.00 3.99
CA ARG A 53 11.39 5.18 2.69
C ARG A 53 12.80 4.62 2.68
N ASP A 54 13.59 4.90 3.71
CA ASP A 54 14.97 4.41 3.80
C ASP A 54 15.01 2.88 3.90
N LEU A 55 14.08 2.27 4.65
CA LEU A 55 13.94 0.82 4.74
C LEU A 55 13.52 0.19 3.40
N GLU A 56 12.59 0.82 2.69
CA GLU A 56 12.12 0.38 1.37
C GLU A 56 13.26 0.40 0.34
N GLN A 57 14.02 1.50 0.28
CA GLN A 57 15.17 1.62 -0.63
C GLN A 57 16.23 0.56 -0.34
N GLU A 58 16.45 0.24 0.95
CA GLU A 58 17.40 -0.78 1.34
C GLU A 58 16.96 -2.19 0.89
N PHE A 59 15.66 -2.49 0.96
CA PHE A 59 15.10 -3.73 0.42
C PHE A 59 15.23 -3.81 -1.10
N ARG A 60 14.95 -2.73 -1.82
CA ARG A 60 15.16 -2.69 -3.28
C ARG A 60 16.62 -2.89 -3.68
N ARG A 61 17.55 -2.28 -2.91
CA ARG A 61 18.99 -2.40 -3.18
C ARG A 61 19.51 -3.81 -2.99
N HIS A 62 18.92 -4.56 -2.07
CA HIS A 62 19.34 -5.91 -1.71
C HIS A 62 18.20 -6.91 -1.96
N SER A 63 17.92 -7.21 -3.23
CA SER A 63 16.82 -8.11 -3.63
C SER A 63 16.87 -9.49 -2.96
N TRP A 64 18.05 -10.00 -2.61
CA TRP A 64 18.19 -11.24 -1.85
C TRP A 64 17.57 -11.15 -0.44
N LEU A 65 17.64 -9.98 0.22
CA LEU A 65 16.95 -9.74 1.50
C LEU A 65 15.44 -9.69 1.29
N ALA A 66 14.98 -9.00 0.24
CA ALA A 66 13.56 -8.91 -0.09
C ALA A 66 12.92 -10.30 -0.27
N ARG A 67 13.65 -11.28 -0.81
CA ARG A 67 13.19 -12.66 -0.95
C ARG A 67 13.18 -13.45 0.35
N LEU A 68 14.19 -13.27 1.20
CA LEU A 68 14.29 -13.99 2.48
C LEU A 68 13.25 -13.52 3.50
N VAL A 69 12.89 -12.23 3.46
CA VAL A 69 11.99 -11.60 4.43
C VAL A 69 10.89 -10.79 3.73
N SER A 70 10.20 -11.43 2.78
CA SER A 70 9.15 -10.81 1.96
C SER A 70 8.04 -10.17 2.80
N GLY A 71 7.65 -10.80 3.93
CA GLY A 71 6.64 -10.24 4.84
C GLY A 71 7.04 -8.89 5.46
N ASP A 72 8.32 -8.71 5.83
CA ASP A 72 8.80 -7.45 6.40
C ASP A 72 8.92 -6.35 5.34
N ARG A 73 9.36 -6.71 4.13
CA ARG A 73 9.35 -5.82 2.96
C ARG A 73 7.93 -5.33 2.68
N ASP A 74 6.98 -6.25 2.63
CA ASP A 74 5.57 -5.96 2.35
C ASP A 74 4.96 -5.07 3.43
N ARG A 75 5.29 -5.32 4.71
CA ARG A 75 4.90 -4.46 5.83
C ARG A 75 5.50 -3.06 5.73
N VAL A 76 6.78 -2.94 5.38
CA VAL A 76 7.44 -1.63 5.20
C VAL A 76 6.80 -0.84 4.06
N LEU A 77 6.61 -1.47 2.90
CA LEU A 77 6.01 -0.83 1.74
C LEU A 77 4.55 -0.45 2.01
N HIS A 78 3.77 -1.34 2.63
CA HIS A 78 2.40 -1.05 3.03
C HIS A 78 2.32 0.19 3.93
N ASN A 79 3.15 0.26 4.98
CA ASN A 79 3.16 1.41 5.89
C ASN A 79 3.63 2.69 5.19
N TYR A 80 4.63 2.59 4.31
CA TYR A 80 5.10 3.72 3.53
C TYR A 80 3.98 4.32 2.66
N LEU A 81 3.32 3.49 1.85
CA LEU A 81 2.21 3.93 0.98
C LEU A 81 1.02 4.44 1.79
N ARG A 82 0.69 3.79 2.91
CA ARG A 82 -0.36 4.25 3.83
C ARG A 82 -0.08 5.65 4.35
N LEU A 83 1.15 5.93 4.78
CA LEU A 83 1.51 7.23 5.34
C LEU A 83 1.53 8.33 4.28
N LEU A 84 2.01 8.03 3.07
CA LEU A 84 1.89 8.95 1.93
C LEU A 84 0.43 9.26 1.62
N TYR A 85 -0.44 8.24 1.62
CA TYR A 85 -1.88 8.41 1.41
C TYR A 85 -2.52 9.27 2.50
N LEU A 86 -2.18 9.04 3.78
CA LEU A 86 -2.68 9.85 4.90
C LEU A 86 -2.21 11.31 4.84
N ARG A 87 -1.05 11.57 4.23
CA ARG A 87 -0.55 12.92 3.93
C ARG A 87 -1.17 13.52 2.67
N GLU A 88 -2.11 12.82 2.05
CA GLU A 88 -2.76 13.19 0.78
C GLU A 88 -1.79 13.32 -0.41
N ASP A 89 -0.61 12.72 -0.30
CA ASP A 89 0.42 12.69 -1.33
C ASP A 89 0.14 11.54 -2.31
N TYR A 90 -1.02 11.59 -2.97
CA TYR A 90 -1.53 10.52 -3.82
C TYR A 90 -0.63 10.26 -5.02
N ASP A 91 0.03 11.29 -5.55
CA ASP A 91 0.96 11.13 -6.67
C ASP A 91 2.18 10.31 -6.25
N SER A 92 2.72 10.51 -5.04
CA SER A 92 3.80 9.66 -4.52
C SER A 92 3.34 8.22 -4.25
N VAL A 93 2.10 8.02 -3.80
CA VAL A 93 1.52 6.67 -3.66
C VAL A 93 1.49 5.96 -5.02
N ILE A 94 1.05 6.67 -6.07
CA ILE A 94 1.00 6.14 -7.44
C ILE A 94 2.40 5.78 -7.93
N VAL A 95 3.34 6.72 -7.87
CA VAL A 95 4.72 6.50 -8.35
C VAL A 95 5.40 5.33 -7.65
N HIS A 96 5.33 5.27 -6.32
CA HIS A 96 5.97 4.20 -5.56
C HIS A 96 5.23 2.86 -5.68
N GLY A 97 3.90 2.89 -5.73
CA GLY A 97 3.09 1.69 -5.91
C GLY A 97 3.29 1.05 -7.28
N GLU A 98 3.25 1.84 -8.36
CA GLU A 98 3.50 1.33 -9.71
C GLU A 98 4.93 0.78 -9.86
N ALA A 99 5.92 1.47 -9.30
CA ALA A 99 7.29 0.96 -9.27
C ALA A 99 7.39 -0.39 -8.54
N ALA A 100 6.65 -0.59 -7.46
CA ALA A 100 6.60 -1.87 -6.75
C ALA A 100 5.87 -2.97 -7.54
N LEU A 101 4.88 -2.63 -8.37
CA LEU A 101 4.23 -3.60 -9.27
C LEU A 101 5.16 -4.12 -10.38
N LEU A 102 6.17 -3.34 -10.76
CA LEU A 102 7.17 -3.72 -11.77
C LEU A 102 8.30 -4.58 -11.20
N ASP A 103 8.38 -4.74 -9.88
CA ASP A 103 9.42 -5.54 -9.25
C ASP A 103 9.23 -7.04 -9.56
N ARG A 104 10.32 -7.70 -9.94
CA ARG A 104 10.32 -9.11 -10.39
C ARG A 104 10.03 -10.09 -9.25
N ASP A 105 10.21 -9.66 -8.01
CA ASP A 105 10.00 -10.48 -6.82
C ASP A 105 8.53 -10.51 -6.37
N GLY A 106 7.62 -9.95 -7.18
CA GLY A 106 6.18 -9.92 -6.94
C GLY A 106 5.76 -8.79 -6.01
N ALA A 107 4.65 -8.13 -6.35
CA ALA A 107 4.12 -7.03 -5.56
C ALA A 107 3.50 -7.52 -4.25
N ALA A 108 3.68 -6.72 -3.18
CA ALA A 108 2.98 -6.96 -1.94
C ALA A 108 1.46 -6.91 -2.15
N PRO A 109 0.66 -7.82 -1.55
CA PRO A 109 -0.80 -7.89 -1.74
C PRO A 109 -1.54 -6.56 -1.57
N LEU A 110 -1.05 -5.68 -0.68
CA LEU A 110 -1.70 -4.41 -0.35
C LEU A 110 -1.22 -3.21 -1.19
N VAL A 111 -0.23 -3.37 -2.08
CA VAL A 111 0.18 -2.30 -3.00
C VAL A 111 -0.97 -1.91 -3.91
N ARG A 112 -1.68 -2.91 -4.45
CA ARG A 112 -2.83 -2.69 -5.33
C ARG A 112 -3.97 -1.98 -4.61
N TYR A 113 -4.19 -2.31 -3.34
CA TYR A 113 -5.17 -1.61 -2.51
C TYR A 113 -4.83 -0.12 -2.38
N TRP A 114 -3.57 0.22 -2.07
CA TRP A 114 -3.16 1.63 -1.94
C TRP A 114 -3.17 2.39 -3.27
N LEU A 115 -2.78 1.76 -4.38
CA LEU A 115 -2.94 2.33 -5.71
C LEU A 115 -4.40 2.60 -6.04
N GLY A 116 -5.29 1.63 -5.76
CA GLY A 116 -6.73 1.80 -5.91
C GLY A 116 -7.25 3.01 -5.14
N ASN A 117 -6.83 3.16 -3.87
CA ASN A 117 -7.19 4.31 -3.04
C ASN A 117 -6.68 5.63 -3.65
N ALA A 118 -5.42 5.69 -4.07
CA ALA A 118 -4.83 6.90 -4.64
C ALA A 118 -5.51 7.31 -5.96
N TYR A 119 -5.72 6.37 -6.89
CA TYR A 119 -6.44 6.63 -8.13
C TYR A 119 -7.88 7.07 -7.87
N TYR A 120 -8.57 6.44 -6.92
CA TYR A 120 -9.91 6.86 -6.53
C TYR A 120 -9.91 8.31 -6.03
N ARG A 121 -8.94 8.70 -5.20
CA ARG A 121 -8.80 10.09 -4.72
C ARG A 121 -8.52 11.07 -5.86
N LYS A 122 -7.66 10.72 -6.83
CA LYS A 122 -7.47 11.54 -8.04
C LYS A 122 -8.78 11.70 -8.82
N ALA A 123 -9.55 10.63 -8.97
CA ALA A 123 -10.83 10.66 -9.68
C ALA A 123 -11.88 11.59 -9.02
N VAL A 124 -12.00 11.58 -7.69
CA VAL A 124 -13.03 12.35 -6.98
C VAL A 124 -12.56 13.74 -6.51
N SER A 125 -11.31 14.12 -6.79
CA SER A 125 -10.72 15.41 -6.37
C SER A 125 -11.46 16.63 -6.93
N GLY A 126 -12.00 16.52 -8.15
CA GLY A 126 -12.56 17.66 -8.90
C GLY A 126 -11.49 18.61 -9.47
N GLU A 127 -10.22 18.23 -9.41
CA GLU A 127 -9.08 19.02 -9.92
C GLU A 127 -8.68 18.69 -11.37
N VAL A 128 -9.26 17.63 -11.93
CA VAL A 128 -8.98 17.13 -13.28
C VAL A 128 -10.26 17.19 -14.12
N GLU A 129 -10.13 17.12 -15.44
CA GLU A 129 -11.27 17.06 -16.36
C GLU A 129 -12.06 15.75 -16.20
N GLU A 130 -13.32 15.73 -16.65
CA GLU A 130 -14.20 14.56 -16.49
C GLU A 130 -13.64 13.28 -17.12
N GLU A 131 -13.00 13.39 -18.29
CA GLU A 131 -12.38 12.25 -18.98
C GLU A 131 -11.23 11.65 -18.16
N ASP A 132 -10.39 12.50 -17.57
CA ASP A 132 -9.29 12.09 -16.71
C ASP A 132 -9.80 11.50 -15.39
N ALA A 133 -10.85 12.10 -14.80
CA ALA A 133 -11.49 11.56 -13.61
C ALA A 133 -12.03 10.14 -13.85
N LEU A 134 -12.68 9.90 -14.99
CA LEU A 134 -13.16 8.57 -15.38
C LEU A 134 -12.00 7.60 -15.63
N ALA A 135 -10.92 8.06 -16.26
CA ALA A 135 -9.72 7.23 -16.48
C ALA A 135 -9.09 6.80 -15.14
N TRP A 136 -8.97 7.72 -14.17
CA TRP A 136 -8.51 7.42 -12.82
C TRP A 136 -9.44 6.43 -12.11
N LEU A 137 -10.77 6.61 -12.20
CA LEU A 137 -11.72 5.69 -11.58
C LEU A 137 -11.63 4.28 -12.16
N ARG A 138 -11.42 4.16 -13.47
CA ARG A 138 -11.20 2.86 -14.14
C ARG A 138 -9.92 2.19 -13.63
N ARG A 139 -8.81 2.94 -13.55
CA ARG A 139 -7.55 2.45 -12.96
C ARG A 139 -7.75 2.00 -11.51
N ALA A 140 -8.49 2.76 -10.71
CA ALA A 140 -8.83 2.35 -9.35
C ALA A 140 -9.57 1.01 -9.32
N GLY A 141 -10.58 0.85 -10.17
CA GLY A 141 -11.37 -0.39 -10.28
C GLY A 141 -10.54 -1.61 -10.69
N GLU A 142 -9.58 -1.43 -11.59
CA GLU A 142 -8.63 -2.50 -11.98
C GLU A 142 -7.75 -2.93 -10.81
N GLN A 143 -7.18 -1.97 -10.08
CA GLN A 143 -6.33 -2.30 -8.93
C GLN A 143 -7.11 -2.95 -7.80
N TYR A 144 -8.31 -2.48 -7.48
CA TYR A 144 -9.15 -3.13 -6.47
C TYR A 144 -9.58 -4.54 -6.87
N ARG A 145 -9.91 -4.77 -8.15
CA ARG A 145 -10.24 -6.11 -8.64
C ARG A 145 -9.09 -7.09 -8.40
N ALA A 146 -7.87 -6.68 -8.70
CA ALA A 146 -6.69 -7.48 -8.45
C ALA A 146 -6.40 -7.62 -6.93
N ALA A 147 -6.58 -6.55 -6.14
CA ALA A 147 -6.43 -6.60 -4.69
C ALA A 147 -7.42 -7.58 -4.02
N VAL A 148 -8.66 -7.71 -4.51
CA VAL A 148 -9.63 -8.70 -4.00
C VAL A 148 -9.13 -10.13 -4.19
N ILE A 149 -8.39 -10.41 -5.26
CA ILE A 149 -7.78 -11.72 -5.51
C ILE A 149 -6.66 -11.97 -4.49
N ASP A 150 -5.79 -10.98 -4.29
CA ASP A 150 -4.62 -11.09 -3.42
C ASP A 150 -4.99 -11.10 -1.91
N ALA A 151 -6.07 -10.41 -1.53
CA ALA A 151 -6.52 -10.22 -0.14
C ALA A 151 -8.02 -10.52 0.01
N SER A 152 -8.46 -11.70 -0.42
CA SER A 152 -9.89 -12.09 -0.45
C SER A 152 -10.58 -12.14 0.92
N GLY A 153 -9.85 -12.09 2.03
CA GLY A 153 -10.40 -11.98 3.38
C GLY A 153 -10.63 -10.55 3.86
N ASP A 154 -10.08 -9.55 3.18
CA ASP A 154 -10.06 -8.16 3.63
C ASP A 154 -11.37 -7.44 3.25
N TRP A 155 -12.08 -6.93 4.27
CA TRP A 155 -13.35 -6.22 4.09
C TRP A 155 -13.18 -4.84 3.46
N ASP A 156 -12.09 -4.14 3.74
CA ASP A 156 -11.84 -2.80 3.20
C ASP A 156 -11.58 -2.88 1.70
N VAL A 157 -10.83 -3.90 1.27
CA VAL A 157 -10.57 -4.17 -0.15
C VAL A 157 -11.87 -4.46 -0.90
N LYS A 158 -12.73 -5.31 -0.35
CA LYS A 158 -14.04 -5.64 -0.95
C LYS A 158 -14.98 -4.45 -1.00
N TYR A 159 -15.05 -3.68 0.09
CA TYR A 159 -15.90 -2.50 0.16
C TYR A 159 -15.49 -1.46 -0.88
N ASN A 160 -14.20 -1.13 -0.95
CA ASN A 160 -13.69 -0.16 -1.92
C ASN A 160 -13.85 -0.65 -3.37
N HIS A 161 -13.66 -1.95 -3.62
CA HIS A 161 -13.97 -2.57 -4.91
C HIS A 161 -15.44 -2.34 -5.29
N GLU A 162 -16.39 -2.71 -4.42
CA GLU A 162 -17.81 -2.57 -4.72
C GLU A 162 -18.26 -1.11 -4.86
N LEU A 163 -17.68 -0.20 -4.08
CA LEU A 163 -17.91 1.23 -4.20
C LEU A 163 -17.55 1.72 -5.61
N VAL A 164 -16.32 1.45 -6.05
CA VAL A 164 -15.83 1.89 -7.36
C VAL A 164 -16.58 1.22 -8.50
N GLN A 165 -16.83 -0.09 -8.42
CA GLN A 165 -17.62 -0.79 -9.45
C GLN A 165 -19.05 -0.25 -9.54
N THR A 166 -19.65 0.13 -8.41
CA THR A 166 -20.98 0.76 -8.41
C THR A 166 -20.97 2.12 -9.09
N MET A 167 -19.93 2.93 -8.88
CA MET A 167 -19.77 4.21 -9.58
C MET A 167 -19.59 4.01 -11.08
N LEU A 168 -18.69 3.11 -11.50
CA LEU A 168 -18.47 2.79 -12.92
C LEU A 168 -19.76 2.31 -13.60
N ARG A 169 -20.52 1.41 -12.97
CA ARG A 169 -21.83 0.95 -13.47
C ARG A 169 -22.87 2.06 -13.61
N LYS A 170 -22.81 3.10 -12.77
CA LYS A 170 -23.70 4.28 -12.88
C LYS A 170 -23.27 5.18 -14.04
N LEU A 171 -21.96 5.38 -14.20
CA LEU A 171 -21.39 6.19 -15.27
C LEU A 171 -21.63 5.56 -16.65
N ASP A 172 -21.54 4.23 -16.77
CA ASP A 172 -21.84 3.53 -18.03
C ASP A 172 -23.31 3.71 -18.48
N LYS A 173 -24.21 4.06 -17.56
CA LYS A 173 -25.64 4.30 -17.84
C LYS A 173 -25.98 5.77 -18.08
N GLN A 174 -25.02 6.68 -17.90
CA GLN A 174 -25.23 8.12 -18.01
C GLN A 174 -24.40 8.71 -19.16
N PRO A 175 -24.83 9.84 -19.75
CA PRO A 175 -24.00 10.56 -20.70
C PRO A 175 -22.70 11.08 -20.02
N PRO A 176 -21.58 11.20 -20.76
CA PRO A 176 -20.26 11.53 -20.20
C PRO A 176 -20.21 12.82 -19.37
N GLN A 177 -21.06 13.81 -19.69
CA GLN A 177 -21.13 15.13 -19.05
C GLN A 177 -21.64 15.14 -17.59
N ARG A 178 -21.82 13.96 -16.98
CA ARG A 178 -22.35 13.80 -15.61
C ARG A 178 -21.40 13.04 -14.70
N VAL A 179 -20.12 12.91 -15.09
CA VAL A 179 -19.14 12.15 -14.31
C VAL A 179 -19.03 12.71 -12.89
N PHE A 180 -18.93 14.03 -12.75
CA PHE A 180 -18.84 14.64 -11.41
C PHE A 180 -20.12 14.50 -10.57
N GLU A 181 -21.31 14.39 -11.17
CA GLU A 181 -22.55 14.16 -10.41
C GLU A 181 -22.52 12.82 -9.66
N VAL A 182 -21.90 11.81 -10.26
CA VAL A 182 -21.75 10.47 -9.66
C VAL A 182 -20.58 10.43 -8.67
N LEU A 183 -19.48 11.12 -8.98
CA LEU A 183 -18.24 11.07 -8.19
C LEU A 183 -18.28 11.95 -6.93
N ARG A 184 -19.04 13.05 -6.93
CA ARG A 184 -19.13 13.94 -5.77
C ARG A 184 -19.79 13.23 -4.58
N PRO A 185 -19.29 13.46 -3.35
CA PRO A 185 -19.98 13.03 -2.14
C PRO A 185 -21.41 13.55 -2.13
N GLN A 186 -22.37 12.64 -2.03
CA GLN A 186 -23.79 12.99 -1.96
C GLN A 186 -24.12 13.37 -0.52
N ASP A 187 -24.32 14.66 -0.26
CA ASP A 187 -24.83 15.14 1.03
C ASP A 187 -26.23 14.56 1.24
N LYS A 188 -26.33 13.48 2.04
CA LYS A 188 -27.64 12.97 2.44
C LYS A 188 -28.32 14.05 3.29
N PRO A 189 -29.53 14.51 2.95
CA PRO A 189 -30.27 15.45 3.80
C PRO A 189 -30.49 14.80 5.17
N SER A 190 -30.29 15.59 6.24
CA SER A 190 -30.48 15.15 7.63
C SER A 190 -31.86 14.50 7.81
N PRO A 191 -31.96 13.37 8.54
CA PRO A 191 -33.25 12.72 8.76
C PRO A 191 -34.19 13.68 9.49
N ARG A 192 -35.34 13.98 8.88
CA ARG A 192 -36.37 14.82 9.50
C ARG A 192 -36.86 14.14 10.78
N PRO A 193 -36.97 14.87 11.91
CA PRO A 193 -37.45 14.28 13.16
C PRO A 193 -38.88 13.73 12.96
N PRO A 194 -39.23 12.58 13.57
CA PRO A 194 -40.53 11.98 13.41
C PRO A 194 -41.61 12.92 13.93
N THR A 195 -42.56 13.29 13.07
CA THR A 195 -43.76 14.02 13.45
C THR A 195 -44.61 13.12 14.34
N ARG A 196 -44.56 13.37 15.66
CA ARG A 196 -45.43 12.72 16.64
C ARG A 196 -46.86 13.14 16.32
N LYS A 197 -47.65 12.25 15.71
CA LYS A 197 -49.11 12.42 15.68
C LYS A 197 -49.62 12.27 17.11
N ILE A 198 -50.05 13.36 17.70
CA ILE A 198 -50.80 13.36 18.95
C ILE A 198 -52.23 12.97 18.55
N GLY A 199 -52.64 11.77 18.98
CA GLY A 199 -54.03 11.31 18.98
C GLY A 199 -54.53 11.24 20.41
#